data_AF-A0AAC8T5I0-F1
#
_entry.id   AF-A0AAC8T5I0-F1
#
_cell.length_a   1.000
_cell.length_b   1.000
_cell.length_c   1.000
_cell.angle_alpha   90.00
_cell.angle_beta   90.00
_cell.angle_gamma   90.00
#
_symmetry.space_group_name_H-M   'P 1'
#
loop_
_entity.id
_entity.type
_entity.pdbx_description
1 polymer ?
#
loop_
_entity_poly.entity_id
_entity_poly.type
_entity_poly.pdbx_seq_one_letter_code
_entity_poly.pdbx_strand_id
1 'polypeptide(L)' 'MKPARTYIQTMHEDPVNLIETIMSALTYENSEDQEAVRLKELRTRMGMLGAFKEITGLDDRDELVEAIAKKLD' A
#
# COMPACT_ATOMS: atom_id res chain seq x y z
N MET A 1 -2.99 -5.76 -5.59
CA MET A 1 -1.86 -5.08 -6.28
C MET A 1 -1.87 -5.24 -7.80
N LYS A 2 -2.21 -6.41 -8.38
CA LYS A 2 -2.23 -6.61 -9.84
C LYS A 2 -3.02 -5.55 -10.64
N PRO A 3 -4.24 -5.11 -10.26
CA PRO A 3 -4.97 -4.10 -11.01
C PRO A 3 -4.27 -2.73 -11.06
N ALA A 4 -3.70 -2.28 -9.94
CA ALA A 4 -2.99 -1.00 -9.87
C ALA A 4 -1.71 -1.01 -10.71
N ARG A 5 -0.92 -2.09 -10.64
CA ARG A 5 0.27 -2.25 -11.49
C ARG A 5 -0.08 -2.29 -12.98
N THR A 6 -1.13 -3.03 -13.36
CA THR A 6 -1.57 -3.06 -14.76
C THR A 6 -2.00 -1.68 -15.25
N TYR A 7 -2.66 -0.88 -14.40
CA TYR A 7 -3.04 0.48 -14.76
C TYR A 7 -1.81 1.35 -15.06
N ILE A 8 -0.80 1.37 -14.19
CA ILE A 8 0.45 2.12 -14.41
C ILE A 8 1.10 1.70 -15.72
N GLN A 9 1.21 0.39 -15.97
CA GLN A 9 1.87 -0.15 -17.16
C GLN A 9 1.13 0.17 -18.47
N THR A 10 -0.19 0.33 -18.42
CA THR A 10 -1.02 0.52 -19.62
C THR A 10 -1.33 1.98 -19.89
N MET A 11 -1.58 2.76 -18.84
CA MET A 11 -1.98 4.16 -18.93
C MET A 11 -0.81 5.13 -18.71
N HIS A 12 0.32 4.65 -18.17
CA HIS A 12 1.48 5.48 -17.78
C HIS A 12 1.13 6.62 -16.80
N GLU A 13 0.07 6.41 -16.01
CA GLU A 13 -0.46 7.35 -15.02
C GLU A 13 -0.60 6.66 -13.66
N ASP A 14 -0.50 7.45 -12.60
CA ASP A 14 -0.72 6.96 -11.24
C ASP A 14 -2.19 6.57 -11.04
N PRO A 15 -2.49 5.37 -10.51
CA PRO A 15 -3.85 4.89 -10.37
C PRO A 15 -4.49 5.47 -9.10
N VAL A 16 -4.77 6.78 -9.09
CA VAL A 16 -5.17 7.56 -7.90
C VAL A 16 -6.27 6.87 -7.08
N ASN A 17 -7.37 6.45 -7.72
CA ASN A 17 -8.49 5.81 -7.02
C ASN A 17 -8.11 4.44 -6.41
N LEU A 18 -7.21 3.69 -7.06
CA LEU A 18 -6.73 2.42 -6.54
C LEU A 18 -5.74 2.64 -5.39
N ILE A 19 -4.91 3.68 -5.47
CA ILE A 19 -4.04 4.11 -4.37
C ILE A 19 -4.89 4.48 -3.15
N GLU A 20 -5.96 5.26 -3.31
CA GLU A 20 -6.87 5.60 -2.19
C GLU A 20 -7.50 4.36 -1.53
N THR A 21 -7.86 3.37 -2.35
CA THR A 21 -8.38 2.09 -1.85
C THR A 21 -7.31 1.31 -1.08
N ILE A 22 -6.08 1.26 -1.60
CA ILE A 22 -4.93 0.63 -0.92
C ILE A 22 -4.65 1.33 0.41
N MET A 23 -4.65 2.66 0.42
CA MET A 23 -4.44 3.47 1.62
C MET A 23 -5.51 3.21 2.68
N SER A 24 -6.77 3.16 2.25
CA SER A 24 -7.89 2.81 3.14
C SER A 24 -7.71 1.43 3.77
N ALA A 25 -7.29 0.44 2.98
CA ALA A 25 -6.99 -0.90 3.47
C ALA A 25 -5.81 -0.93 4.44
N LEU A 26 -4.73 -0.17 4.17
CA LEU A 26 -3.57 -0.05 5.07
C LEU A 26 -3.90 0.65 6.40
N THR A 27 -4.97 1.42 6.43
CA THR A 27 -5.47 2.09 7.65
C THR A 27 -6.61 1.34 8.34
N TYR A 28 -7.05 0.21 7.79
CA TYR A 28 -8.14 -0.55 8.38
C TYR A 28 -7.79 -1.04 9.78
N GLU A 29 -8.72 -0.85 10.71
CA GLU A 29 -8.57 -1.28 12.10
C GLU A 29 -9.75 -2.14 12.53
N ASN A 30 -9.45 -3.32 13.04
CA ASN A 30 -10.41 -4.22 13.66
C ASN A 30 -9.65 -5.10 14.67
N SER A 31 -10.07 -5.08 15.94
CA SER A 31 -9.38 -5.84 17.01
C SER A 31 -9.67 -7.34 16.99
N GLU A 32 -10.70 -7.77 16.28
CA GLU A 32 -11.07 -9.18 16.15
C GLU A 32 -10.45 -9.82 14.90
N ASP A 33 -9.96 -9.02 13.96
CA ASP A 33 -9.25 -9.46 12.77
C ASP A 33 -7.74 -9.49 13.03
N GLN A 34 -7.18 -10.70 13.10
CA GLN A 34 -5.75 -10.89 13.35
C GLN A 34 -4.86 -10.25 12.29
N GLU A 35 -5.32 -10.15 11.04
CA GLU A 35 -4.55 -9.49 9.97
C GLU A 35 -4.57 -7.96 10.15
N ALA A 36 -5.70 -7.38 10.56
CA ALA A 36 -5.78 -5.96 10.87
C ALA A 36 -4.90 -5.59 12.09
N VAL A 37 -4.86 -6.44 13.12
CA VAL A 37 -3.95 -6.27 14.27
C VAL A 37 -2.49 -6.31 13.82
N ARG A 38 -2.11 -7.30 13.00
CA ARG A 38 -0.75 -7.43 12.47
C ARG A 38 -0.36 -6.22 11.60
N LEU A 39 -1.26 -5.76 10.73
CA LEU A 39 -1.06 -4.58 9.90
C LEU A 39 -0.83 -3.33 10.77
N LYS A 40 -1.60 -3.16 11.85
CA LYS A 40 -1.42 -2.07 12.80
C LYS A 40 -0.03 -2.11 13.45
N GLU A 41 0.41 -3.29 13.90
CA GLU A 41 1.76 -3.48 14.48
C GLU A 41 2.86 -3.13 13.47
N LEU A 42 2.74 -3.59 12.22
CA LEU A 42 3.67 -3.25 11.15
C LEU A 42 3.72 -1.74 10.92
N ARG A 43 2.58 -1.09 10.78
CA ARG A 43 2.50 0.36 10.58
C ARG A 43 3.12 1.13 11.74
N THR A 44 2.92 0.69 12.98
CA THR A 44 3.55 1.31 14.17
C THR A 44 5.07 1.14 14.16
N ARG A 45 5.58 -0.02 13.74
CA ARG A 45 7.02 -0.34 13.78
C ARG A 45 7.83 0.30 12.67
N MET A 46 7.30 0.36 11.44
CA MET A 46 8.05 0.74 10.24
C MET A 46 7.36 1.80 9.37
N GLY A 47 6.27 2.39 9.85
CA GLY A 47 5.50 3.36 9.08
C GLY A 47 4.65 2.71 7.99
N MET A 48 3.85 3.53 7.30
CA MET A 48 2.87 3.06 6.32
C MET A 48 3.52 2.44 5.08
N LEU A 49 4.53 3.10 4.51
CA LEU A 49 5.23 2.59 3.33
C LEU A 49 6.01 1.30 3.64
N GLY A 50 6.60 1.21 4.84
CA GLY A 50 7.25 -0.02 5.31
C GLY A 50 6.26 -1.18 5.43
N ALA A 51 5.11 -0.96 6.07
CA ALA A 51 4.07 -1.98 6.22
C ALA A 51 3.50 -2.43 4.86
N PHE A 52 3.32 -1.50 3.91
CA PHE A 52 2.90 -1.82 2.56
C PHE A 52 3.89 -2.77 1.85
N LYS A 53 5.19 -2.45 1.89
CA LYS A 53 6.24 -3.28 1.29
C LYS A 53 6.28 -4.67 1.93
N GLU A 54 6.20 -4.74 3.26
CA GLU A 54 6.21 -6.01 4.01
C GLU A 54 5.03 -6.92 3.63
N ILE A 55 3.80 -6.38 3.55
CA ILE A 55 2.60 -7.18 3.26
C ILE A 55 2.55 -7.60 1.79
N THR A 56 3.00 -6.74 0.88
CA THR A 56 2.90 -6.98 -0.56
C THR A 56 4.11 -7.71 -1.14
N GLY A 57 5.24 -7.72 -0.43
CA GLY A 57 6.52 -8.20 -0.93
C GLY A 57 7.13 -7.33 -2.02
N LEU A 58 6.63 -6.09 -2.19
CA LEU A 58 7.15 -5.14 -3.17
C LEU A 58 8.34 -4.37 -2.58
N ASP A 59 9.26 -3.97 -3.45
CA ASP A 59 10.45 -3.19 -3.08
C ASP A 59 10.41 -1.79 -3.67
N ASP A 60 11.41 -0.97 -3.32
CA ASP A 60 11.50 0.43 -3.74
C ASP A 60 11.68 0.64 -5.26
N ARG A 61 11.85 -0.44 -6.03
CA ARG A 61 11.92 -0.40 -7.51
C ARG A 61 10.56 -0.61 -8.16
N ASP A 62 9.51 -0.97 -7.41
CA ASP A 62 8.17 -1.13 -7.96
C ASP A 62 7.49 0.24 -8.10
N GLU A 63 6.98 0.53 -9.30
CA GLU A 63 6.32 1.80 -9.63
C GLU A 63 5.11 2.09 -8.73
N LEU A 64 4.43 1.05 -8.20
CA LEU A 64 3.33 1.24 -7.26
C LEU A 64 3.82 1.68 -5.88
N VAL A 65 5.00 1.22 -5.45
CA VAL A 65 5.63 1.68 -4.20
C VAL A 65 6.01 3.15 -4.34
N GLU A 66 6.56 3.55 -5.47
CA GLU A 66 6.88 4.96 -5.76
C GLU A 66 5.63 5.85 -5.78
N ALA A 67 4.56 5.41 -6.47
CA ALA A 67 3.31 6.16 -6.54
C ALA A 67 2.64 6.34 -5.16
N ILE A 68 2.72 5.33 -4.29
CA ILE A 68 2.22 5.43 -2.91
C ILE A 68 3.11 6.36 -2.07
N ALA A 69 4.44 6.28 -2.22
CA ALA A 69 5.37 7.16 -1.51
C ALA A 69 5.09 8.64 -1.81
N LYS A 70 4.87 8.99 -3.09
CA LYS A 70 4.50 10.35 -3.53
C LYS A 70 3.22 10.89 -2.89
N LYS A 71 2.30 10.01 -2.46
CA LYS A 71 1.02 10.38 -1.83
C LYS A 71 1.14 10.55 -0.32
N LEU A 72 2.19 9.99 0.29
CA LEU A 72 2.46 10.06 1.72
C LEU A 72 3.24 11.32 2.12
N ASP A 73 3.98 11.91 1.18
CA ASP A 73 4.61 13.23 1.28
C ASP A 73 3.57 14.36 1.13
#